data_AF-A0A3P7F600-F1
#
_entry.id   AF-A0A3P7F600-F1
#
_cell.length_a   1.000
_cell.length_b   1.000
_cell.length_c   1.000
_cell.angle_alpha   90.00
_cell.angle_beta   90.00
_cell.angle_gamma   90.00
#
_symmetry.space_group_name_H-M   'P 1'
#
loop_
_entity.id
_entity.type
_entity.pdbx_description
1 polymer ?
#
loop_
_entity_poly.entity_id
_entity_poly.type
_entity_poly.pdbx_seq_one_letter_code
_entity_poly.pdbx_strand_id
1 'polypeptide(L)'
;MSLNFWCLNPAVCMQSLAKNAHSLILASGTLAPLDALVAELGVDFPLRLEAGHVVSRERVFATCVARGPRGGRLCATFEHQNTFAFQDEVGYLLLEACQRVPGGVLCFFPSYSLLDKMSARWELTGLLGKLEKVKCVFTEPRSSDNFDDWVAKFHDTVDSMRSSSPSGMTGALALAVCRGKISEGLDFADDYARLVIAVGIPFPAVKDPQVCCSLTSYRQILY
;
A
#
# COMPACT_ATOMS: atom_id res chain seq x y z
N MET A 1 -11.16 -29.61 2.95
CA MET A 1 -10.30 -29.56 4.15
C MET A 1 -8.86 -29.71 3.68
N SER A 2 -7.99 -28.73 3.93
CA SER A 2 -6.58 -28.75 3.53
C SER A 2 -5.69 -28.85 4.75
N LEU A 3 -4.61 -29.62 4.66
CA LEU A 3 -3.55 -29.72 5.67
C LEU A 3 -2.33 -28.96 5.13
N ASN A 4 -1.83 -27.98 5.90
CA ASN A 4 -0.71 -27.14 5.50
C ASN A 4 0.45 -27.28 6.50
N PHE A 5 1.68 -27.32 5.99
CA PHE A 5 2.90 -27.26 6.79
C PHE A 5 3.57 -25.91 6.54
N TRP A 6 3.79 -25.13 7.60
CA TRP A 6 4.41 -23.81 7.50
C TRP A 6 5.72 -23.77 8.27
N CYS A 7 6.80 -23.37 7.61
CA CYS A 7 8.06 -23.03 8.27
C CYS A 7 7.94 -21.60 8.81
N LEU A 8 7.86 -21.46 10.14
CA LEU A 8 7.72 -20.16 10.80
C LEU A 8 9.06 -19.52 11.16
N ASN A 9 10.16 -20.27 11.04
CA ASN A 9 11.51 -19.80 11.34
C ASN A 9 12.32 -19.70 10.03
N PRO A 10 12.51 -18.50 9.47
CA PRO A 10 13.26 -18.32 8.23
C PRO A 10 14.75 -18.68 8.38
N ALA A 11 15.30 -18.68 9.61
CA ALA A 11 16.70 -19.02 9.86
C ALA A 11 17.08 -20.43 9.42
N VAL A 12 16.15 -21.39 9.45
CA VAL A 12 16.42 -22.78 9.02
C VAL A 12 16.88 -22.81 7.56
N CYS A 13 16.18 -22.07 6.69
CA CYS A 13 16.52 -21.98 5.28
C CYS A 13 17.78 -21.12 5.06
N MET A 14 17.85 -19.98 5.75
CA MET A 14 18.94 -19.03 5.58
C MET A 14 20.30 -19.56 6.05
N GLN A 15 20.35 -20.31 7.15
CA GLN A 15 21.58 -20.95 7.63
C GLN A 15 22.08 -22.00 6.65
N SER A 16 21.18 -22.77 6.03
CA SER A 16 21.56 -23.72 4.98
C SER A 16 22.13 -23.00 3.77
N LEU A 17 21.50 -21.90 3.34
CA LEU A 17 22.00 -21.08 2.23
C LEU A 17 23.38 -20.48 2.54
N ALA A 18 23.54 -19.88 3.72
CA ALA A 18 24.78 -19.26 4.16
C ALA A 18 25.95 -20.26 4.27
N LYS A 19 25.69 -21.52 4.67
CA LYS A 19 26.71 -22.57 4.75
C LYS A 19 27.21 -23.03 3.36
N ASN A 20 26.33 -23.02 2.37
CA ASN A 20 26.63 -23.55 1.03
C ASN A 20 27.11 -22.48 0.05
N ALA A 21 26.78 -21.21 0.30
CA ALA A 21 27.22 -20.09 -0.52
C ALA A 21 28.64 -19.65 -0.15
N HIS A 22 29.44 -19.26 -1.14
CA HIS A 22 30.74 -18.63 -0.90
C HIS A 22 30.60 -17.23 -0.27
N SER A 23 29.57 -16.49 -0.69
CA SER A 23 29.23 -15.17 -0.16
C SER A 23 27.72 -14.95 -0.27
N LEU A 24 27.11 -14.35 0.76
CA LEU A 24 25.71 -13.96 0.80
C LEU A 24 25.63 -12.44 0.97
N ILE A 25 25.05 -11.76 -0.03
CA ILE A 25 24.87 -10.31 -0.02
C ILE A 25 23.37 -10.03 -0.05
N LEU A 26 22.89 -9.27 0.92
CA LEU A 26 21.51 -8.80 0.99
C LEU A 26 21.48 -7.30 0.71
N ALA A 27 20.70 -6.90 -0.29
CA ALA A 27 20.56 -5.50 -0.69
C ALA A 27 19.08 -5.17 -0.93
N SER A 28 18.58 -4.12 -0.28
CA SER A 28 17.27 -3.54 -0.56
C SER A 28 17.20 -2.10 -0.01
N GLY A 29 16.35 -1.27 -0.63
CA GLY A 29 16.19 0.14 -0.27
C GLY A 29 15.38 0.37 1.02
N THR A 30 14.80 -0.67 1.62
CA THR A 30 13.87 -0.56 2.77
C THR A 30 14.17 -1.55 3.90
N LEU A 31 15.37 -2.13 3.96
CA LEU A 31 15.74 -3.15 4.96
C LEU A 31 15.86 -2.65 6.40
N ALA A 32 15.93 -1.34 6.61
CA ALA A 32 16.08 -0.78 7.95
C ALA A 32 14.78 -0.94 8.77
N PRO A 33 14.87 -1.29 10.07
CA PRO A 33 16.09 -1.48 10.86
C PRO A 33 16.75 -2.87 10.67
N LEU A 34 18.07 -2.89 10.43
CA LEU A 34 18.79 -4.14 10.11
C LEU A 34 18.87 -5.14 11.27
N ASP A 35 18.89 -4.68 12.53
CA ASP A 35 19.06 -5.58 13.68
C ASP A 35 17.92 -6.59 13.81
N ALA A 36 16.68 -6.14 13.60
CA ALA A 36 15.52 -7.03 13.61
C ALA A 36 15.63 -8.07 12.48
N LEU A 37 15.98 -7.62 11.27
CA LEU A 37 16.13 -8.51 10.12
C LEU A 37 17.23 -9.56 10.33
N VAL A 38 18.39 -9.17 10.87
CA VAL A 38 19.49 -10.10 11.15
C VAL A 38 19.08 -11.13 12.20
N ALA A 39 18.37 -10.70 13.26
CA ALA A 39 17.86 -11.61 14.28
C ALA A 39 16.88 -12.64 13.69
N GLU A 40 15.99 -12.21 12.79
CA GLU A 40 15.04 -13.10 12.09
C GLU A 40 15.73 -14.13 11.20
N LEU A 41 16.70 -13.68 10.39
CA LEU A 41 17.40 -14.55 9.44
C LEU A 41 18.35 -15.54 10.13
N GLY A 42 18.73 -15.29 11.38
CA GLY A 42 19.60 -16.18 12.17
C GLY A 42 20.95 -16.47 11.51
N VAL A 43 21.46 -15.51 10.73
CA VAL A 43 22.77 -15.52 10.04
C VAL A 43 23.46 -14.19 10.35
N ASP A 44 24.77 -14.22 10.59
CA ASP A 44 25.52 -12.99 10.85
C ASP A 44 25.89 -12.26 9.55
N PHE A 45 25.74 -10.94 9.57
CA PHE A 45 26.11 -10.03 8.49
C PHE A 45 27.11 -9.02 9.06
N PRO A 46 28.43 -9.31 9.02
CA PRO A 46 29.43 -8.46 9.65
C PRO A 46 29.63 -7.13 8.90
N LEU A 47 29.38 -7.11 7.60
CA LEU A 47 29.38 -5.90 6.78
C LEU A 47 27.95 -5.40 6.65
N ARG A 48 27.67 -4.27 7.30
CA ARG A 48 26.35 -3.60 7.25
C ARG A 48 26.53 -2.18 6.78
N LEU A 49 25.70 -1.78 5.83
CA LEU A 49 25.66 -0.42 5.31
C LEU A 49 24.21 0.04 5.26
N GLU A 50 23.86 1.00 6.12
CA GLU A 50 22.63 1.76 6.01
C GLU A 50 22.99 3.10 5.38
N ALA A 51 22.71 3.23 4.08
CA ALA A 51 22.88 4.52 3.41
C ALA A 51 21.83 5.50 3.95
N GLY A 52 22.25 6.73 4.23
CA GLY A 52 21.34 7.82 4.56
C GLY A 52 20.34 8.06 3.44
N HIS A 53 19.22 8.70 3.77
CA HIS A 53 18.19 9.01 2.78
C HIS A 53 18.78 9.91 1.67
N VAL A 54 18.88 9.36 0.45
CA VAL A 54 19.49 10.03 -0.72
C VAL A 54 18.57 11.14 -1.26
N VAL A 55 17.28 11.08 -0.93
CA VAL A 55 16.28 12.05 -1.40
C VAL A 55 16.21 13.24 -0.46
N SER A 56 16.29 14.46 -0.98
CA SER A 56 16.13 15.67 -0.18
C SER A 56 14.72 15.74 0.41
N ARG A 57 14.59 16.29 1.63
CA ARG A 57 13.28 16.49 2.29
C ARG A 57 12.30 17.35 1.49
N GLU A 58 12.81 18.14 0.54
CA GLU A 58 12.02 18.97 -0.37
C GLU A 58 11.32 18.15 -1.46
N ARG A 59 11.81 16.94 -1.77
CA ARG A 59 11.26 16.07 -2.83
C ARG A 59 10.23 15.07 -2.32
N VAL A 60 10.16 14.85 -1.00
CA VAL A 60 9.23 13.90 -0.38
C VAL A 60 8.64 14.52 0.88
N PHE A 61 7.32 14.65 0.90
CA PHE A 61 6.55 15.07 2.07
C PHE A 61 5.66 13.92 2.54
N ALA A 62 5.81 13.53 3.80
CA ALA A 62 4.98 12.51 4.45
C ALA A 62 4.35 13.11 5.72
N THR A 63 3.05 12.89 5.89
CA THR A 63 2.32 13.37 7.08
C THR A 63 1.13 12.46 7.40
N CYS A 64 0.67 12.52 8.65
CA CYS A 64 -0.52 11.82 9.10
C CYS A 64 -1.72 12.76 9.15
N VAL A 65 -2.82 12.39 8.49
CA VAL A 65 -4.06 13.17 8.49
C VAL A 65 -5.02 12.59 9.52
N ALA A 66 -5.20 13.29 10.65
CA ALA A 66 -6.04 12.83 11.75
C ALA A 66 -7.52 13.20 11.61
N ARG A 67 -7.84 14.21 10.78
CA ARG A 67 -9.19 14.72 10.55
C ARG A 67 -9.40 15.01 9.08
N GLY A 68 -10.59 14.73 8.57
CA GLY A 68 -10.92 15.07 7.19
C GLY A 68 -11.50 16.48 7.04
N PRO A 69 -11.91 16.84 5.81
CA PRO A 69 -12.30 18.20 5.46
C PRO A 69 -13.52 18.74 6.22
N ARG A 70 -14.39 17.87 6.74
CA ARG A 70 -15.58 18.25 7.50
C ARG A 70 -15.34 18.19 9.01
N GLY A 71 -14.10 17.99 9.43
CA GLY A 71 -13.68 17.91 10.83
C GLY A 71 -13.87 16.54 11.48
N GLY A 72 -14.35 15.55 10.72
CA GLY A 72 -14.55 14.17 11.18
C GLY A 72 -13.22 13.49 11.50
N ARG A 73 -13.18 12.65 12.54
CA ARG A 73 -11.96 11.94 12.93
C ARG A 73 -11.68 10.79 11.96
N LEU A 74 -10.47 10.77 11.40
CA LEU A 74 -10.00 9.68 10.56
C LEU A 74 -9.33 8.62 11.43
N CYS A 75 -10.11 7.63 11.85
CA CYS A 75 -9.62 6.50 12.63
C CYS A 75 -10.00 5.19 11.93
N ALA A 76 -9.04 4.57 11.24
CA ALA A 76 -9.25 3.35 10.49
C ALA A 76 -9.19 2.08 11.37
N THR A 77 -9.87 2.08 12.53
CA THR A 77 -10.05 0.87 13.33
C THR A 77 -11.20 0.04 12.80
N PHE A 78 -11.26 -1.25 13.15
CA PHE A 78 -12.32 -2.16 12.65
C PHE A 78 -13.73 -1.65 12.94
N GLU A 79 -13.94 -1.02 14.09
CA GLU A 79 -15.21 -0.43 14.48
C GLU A 79 -15.53 0.82 13.65
N HIS A 80 -14.60 1.79 13.64
CA HIS A 80 -14.82 3.10 13.04
C HIS A 80 -14.93 3.03 11.50
N GLN A 81 -14.20 2.11 10.85
CA GLN A 81 -14.27 1.94 9.39
C GLN A 81 -15.66 1.50 8.89
N ASN A 82 -16.49 0.93 9.77
CA ASN A 82 -17.87 0.56 9.44
C ASN A 82 -18.85 1.72 9.53
N THR A 83 -18.43 2.86 10.09
CA THR A 83 -19.30 4.03 10.21
C THR A 83 -19.36 4.79 8.88
N PHE A 84 -20.55 5.24 8.49
CA PHE A 84 -20.72 6.08 7.31
C PHE A 84 -19.98 7.41 7.43
N ALA A 85 -19.88 7.96 8.64
CA ALA A 85 -19.11 9.17 8.89
C ALA A 85 -17.65 9.02 8.47
N PHE A 86 -16.98 7.91 8.86
CA PHE A 86 -15.61 7.65 8.43
C PHE A 86 -15.50 7.45 6.92
N GLN A 87 -16.40 6.66 6.32
CA GLN A 87 -16.38 6.37 4.89
C GLN A 87 -16.56 7.63 4.04
N ASP A 88 -17.50 8.48 4.42
CA ASP A 88 -17.74 9.76 3.75
C ASP A 88 -16.51 10.67 3.90
N GLU A 89 -15.94 10.74 5.10
CA GLU A 89 -14.82 11.63 5.40
C GLU A 89 -13.53 11.27 4.62
N VAL A 90 -13.25 9.97 4.46
CA VAL A 90 -12.18 9.48 3.57
C VAL A 90 -12.46 9.87 2.12
N GLY A 91 -13.70 9.73 1.66
CA GLY A 91 -14.10 10.12 0.30
C GLY A 91 -13.92 11.61 0.03
N TYR A 92 -14.33 12.46 0.98
CA TYR A 92 -14.14 13.92 0.87
C TYR A 92 -12.67 14.31 0.89
N LEU A 93 -11.85 13.68 1.76
CA LEU A 93 -10.40 13.88 1.75
C LEU A 93 -9.81 13.53 0.38
N LEU A 94 -10.22 12.39 -0.18
CA LEU A 94 -9.74 11.93 -1.48
C LEU A 94 -10.14 12.90 -2.61
N LEU A 95 -11.38 13.37 -2.60
CA LEU A 95 -11.88 14.35 -3.58
C LEU A 95 -11.08 15.66 -3.52
N GLU A 96 -10.87 16.19 -2.33
CA GLU A 96 -10.09 17.40 -2.11
C GLU A 96 -8.62 17.25 -2.52
N ALA A 97 -8.03 16.08 -2.29
CA ALA A 97 -6.67 15.78 -2.72
C ALA A 97 -6.58 15.66 -4.25
N CYS A 98 -7.50 14.92 -4.87
CA CYS A 98 -7.58 14.73 -6.31
C CYS A 98 -7.81 16.05 -7.07
N GLN A 99 -8.51 17.02 -6.49
CA GLN A 99 -8.69 18.35 -7.10
C GLN A 99 -7.41 19.20 -7.13
N ARG A 100 -6.47 18.96 -6.21
CA ARG A 100 -5.26 19.77 -6.05
C ARG A 100 -4.02 19.14 -6.64
N VAL A 101 -3.95 17.81 -6.66
CA VAL A 101 -2.78 17.07 -7.12
C VAL A 101 -2.96 16.67 -8.58
N PRO A 102 -2.10 17.13 -9.52
CA PRO A 102 -2.10 16.66 -10.91
C PRO A 102 -1.53 15.24 -11.03
N GLY A 103 -1.71 14.60 -12.19
CA GLY A 103 -1.15 13.28 -12.48
C GLY A 103 -1.87 12.13 -11.76
N GLY A 104 -1.14 11.08 -11.43
CA GLY A 104 -1.62 9.88 -10.76
C GLY A 104 -1.69 10.05 -9.25
N VAL A 105 -2.82 9.63 -8.67
CA VAL A 105 -3.01 9.49 -7.22
C VAL A 105 -3.24 8.02 -6.90
N LEU A 106 -2.49 7.46 -5.96
CA LEU A 106 -2.65 6.08 -5.49
C LEU A 106 -3.29 6.09 -4.10
N CYS A 107 -4.41 5.39 -3.93
CA CYS A 107 -5.10 5.25 -2.65
C CYS A 107 -5.15 3.78 -2.24
N PHE A 108 -4.39 3.43 -1.21
CA PHE A 108 -4.25 2.06 -0.72
C PHE A 108 -5.15 1.80 0.48
N PHE A 109 -5.91 0.72 0.43
CA PHE A 109 -6.71 0.20 1.53
C PHE A 109 -6.07 -1.05 2.15
N PRO A 110 -6.32 -1.38 3.42
CA PRO A 110 -5.76 -2.58 4.06
C PRO A 110 -6.35 -3.90 3.51
N SER A 111 -7.52 -3.86 2.86
CA SER A 111 -8.18 -5.04 2.32
C SER A 111 -9.15 -4.71 1.18
N TYR A 112 -9.41 -5.69 0.31
CA TYR A 112 -10.47 -5.60 -0.71
C TYR A 112 -11.85 -5.35 -0.10
N SER A 113 -12.12 -5.95 1.06
CA SER A 113 -13.41 -5.76 1.75
C SER A 113 -13.63 -4.32 2.23
N LEU A 114 -12.56 -3.59 2.59
CA LEU A 114 -12.67 -2.18 2.92
C LEU A 114 -12.81 -1.34 1.66
N LEU A 115 -12.02 -1.63 0.62
CA LEU A 115 -12.12 -0.96 -0.68
C LEU A 115 -13.56 -1.03 -1.21
N ASP A 116 -14.14 -2.23 -1.32
CA ASP A 116 -15.51 -2.40 -1.83
C ASP A 116 -16.53 -1.58 -1.04
N LYS A 117 -16.38 -1.56 0.29
CA LYS A 117 -17.29 -0.85 1.20
C LYS A 117 -17.22 0.66 0.99
N MET A 118 -16.00 1.18 0.82
CA MET A 118 -15.76 2.58 0.52
C MET A 118 -16.35 2.96 -0.84
N SER A 119 -16.01 2.18 -1.88
CA SER A 119 -16.52 2.40 -3.23
C SER A 119 -18.05 2.36 -3.29
N ALA A 120 -18.68 1.36 -2.66
CA ALA A 120 -20.14 1.25 -2.61
C ALA A 120 -20.78 2.45 -1.89
N ARG A 121 -20.19 2.91 -0.78
CA ARG A 121 -20.67 4.11 -0.08
C ARG A 121 -20.54 5.36 -0.95
N TRP A 122 -19.44 5.50 -1.67
CA TRP A 122 -19.19 6.65 -2.53
C TRP A 122 -20.07 6.66 -3.77
N GLU A 123 -20.41 5.49 -4.30
CA GLU A 123 -21.40 5.35 -5.37
C GLU A 123 -22.79 5.78 -4.89
N LEU A 124 -23.25 5.25 -3.75
CA LEU A 124 -24.55 5.59 -3.15
C LEU A 124 -24.71 7.07 -2.81
N THR A 125 -23.64 7.73 -2.38
CA THR A 125 -23.65 9.16 -2.03
C THR A 125 -23.40 10.08 -3.23
N GLY A 126 -23.10 9.52 -4.41
CA GLY A 126 -22.69 10.26 -5.60
C GLY A 126 -21.30 10.91 -5.48
N LEU A 127 -20.52 10.55 -4.46
CA LEU A 127 -19.16 11.04 -4.28
C LEU A 127 -18.21 10.43 -5.32
N LEU A 128 -18.42 9.18 -5.72
CA LEU A 128 -17.66 8.54 -6.78
C LEU A 128 -17.81 9.29 -8.10
N GLY A 129 -19.03 9.66 -8.48
CA GLY A 129 -19.26 10.48 -9.67
C GLY A 129 -18.67 11.90 -9.59
N LYS A 130 -18.40 12.43 -8.38
CA LYS A 130 -17.63 13.67 -8.22
C LYS A 130 -16.13 13.44 -8.43
N LEU A 131 -15.60 12.32 -7.96
CA LEU A 131 -14.22 11.91 -8.20
C LEU A 131 -13.97 11.70 -9.70
N GLU A 132 -14.87 11.00 -10.39
CA GLU A 132 -14.77 10.71 -11.83
C GLU A 132 -14.74 11.96 -12.71
N LYS A 133 -15.34 13.07 -12.26
CA LYS A 133 -15.25 14.37 -12.94
C LYS A 133 -13.87 15.02 -12.83
N VAL A 134 -13.08 14.65 -11.83
CA VAL A 134 -11.78 15.24 -11.52
C VAL A 134 -10.64 14.31 -11.93
N LYS A 135 -10.81 12.99 -11.80
CA LYS A 135 -9.82 11.95 -12.10
C LYS A 135 -10.49 10.77 -12.78
N CYS A 136 -9.81 10.12 -13.71
CA CYS A 136 -10.23 8.80 -14.16
C CYS A 136 -9.98 7.78 -13.03
N VAL A 137 -11.03 7.15 -12.51
CA VAL A 137 -10.93 6.25 -11.35
C VAL A 137 -10.74 4.81 -11.81
N PHE A 138 -9.66 4.20 -11.36
CA PHE A 138 -9.32 2.80 -11.59
C PHE A 138 -9.39 2.04 -10.28
N THR A 139 -9.94 0.82 -10.31
CA THR A 139 -9.93 -0.09 -9.16
C THR A 139 -9.06 -1.29 -9.48
N GLU A 140 -8.20 -1.70 -8.55
CA GLU A 140 -7.32 -2.86 -8.70
C GLU A 140 -8.10 -4.15 -9.02
N PRO A 141 -7.71 -4.90 -10.06
CA PRO A 141 -8.34 -6.18 -10.38
C PRO A 141 -7.91 -7.26 -9.38
N ARG A 142 -8.88 -8.07 -8.93
CA ARG A 142 -8.62 -9.21 -8.02
C ARG A 142 -7.86 -10.34 -8.70
N SER A 143 -8.22 -10.68 -9.94
CA SER A 143 -7.51 -11.71 -10.70
C SER A 143 -6.25 -11.13 -11.35
N SER A 144 -5.28 -11.99 -11.61
CA SER A 144 -4.04 -11.62 -12.33
C SER A 144 -4.31 -11.37 -13.82
N ASP A 145 -5.45 -11.82 -14.31
CA ASP A 145 -5.80 -11.76 -15.70
C ASP A 145 -6.07 -10.30 -16.06
N ASN A 146 -5.27 -9.76 -16.99
CA ASN A 146 -5.30 -8.37 -17.46
C ASN A 146 -4.73 -7.33 -16.48
N PHE A 147 -3.88 -7.73 -15.52
CA PHE A 147 -3.19 -6.77 -14.67
C PHE A 147 -2.29 -5.82 -15.47
N ASP A 148 -1.51 -6.36 -16.42
CA ASP A 148 -0.62 -5.57 -17.27
C ASP A 148 -1.42 -4.58 -18.14
N ASP A 149 -2.56 -5.00 -18.69
CA ASP A 149 -3.47 -4.13 -19.44
C ASP A 149 -4.04 -3.01 -18.57
N TRP A 150 -4.34 -3.31 -17.30
CA TRP A 150 -4.83 -2.31 -16.35
C TRP A 150 -3.76 -1.25 -16.07
N VAL A 151 -2.52 -1.67 -15.88
CA VAL A 151 -1.37 -0.77 -15.64
C VAL A 151 -1.13 0.10 -16.88
N ALA A 152 -1.11 -0.50 -18.07
CA ALA A 152 -0.96 0.22 -19.33
C ALA A 152 -2.04 1.30 -19.49
N LYS A 153 -3.31 0.95 -19.25
CA LYS A 153 -4.42 1.91 -19.30
C LYS A 153 -4.27 3.05 -18.28
N PHE A 154 -3.79 2.75 -17.08
CA PHE A 154 -3.54 3.77 -16.06
C PHE A 154 -2.45 4.75 -16.52
N HIS A 155 -1.31 4.25 -17.02
CA HIS A 155 -0.23 5.10 -17.53
C HIS A 155 -0.66 5.92 -18.75
N ASP A 156 -1.31 5.29 -19.74
CA ASP A 156 -1.83 5.97 -20.93
C ASP A 156 -2.81 7.10 -20.56
N THR A 157 -3.61 6.89 -19.52
CA THR A 157 -4.55 7.91 -19.02
C THR A 157 -3.80 9.08 -18.37
N VAL A 158 -2.77 8.83 -17.59
CA VAL A 158 -1.94 9.90 -17.02
C VAL A 158 -1.22 10.67 -18.14
N ASP A 159 -0.65 9.98 -19.12
CA ASP A 159 0.12 10.58 -20.23
C ASP A 159 -0.75 11.39 -21.21
N SER A 160 -1.95 10.91 -21.51
CA SER A 160 -2.92 11.65 -22.34
C SER A 160 -3.41 12.92 -21.64
N MET A 161 -3.66 12.86 -20.33
CA MET A 161 -4.12 14.02 -19.53
C MET A 161 -3.02 15.07 -19.34
N ARG A 162 -1.75 14.67 -19.42
CA ARG A 162 -0.58 15.56 -19.44
C ARG A 162 -0.54 16.41 -20.73
N SER A 163 -0.89 15.80 -21.85
CA SER A 163 -0.75 16.41 -23.19
C SER A 163 -1.99 17.22 -23.59
N SER A 164 -3.15 16.81 -23.12
CA SER A 164 -4.43 17.46 -23.35
C SER A 164 -5.32 17.22 -22.14
N SER A 165 -5.52 18.24 -21.31
CA SER A 165 -6.46 18.16 -20.19
C SER A 165 -7.87 18.48 -20.69
N PRO A 166 -8.76 17.50 -20.94
CA PRO A 166 -10.18 17.79 -21.10
C PRO A 166 -10.67 18.59 -19.89
N SER A 167 -11.54 19.57 -20.15
CA SER A 167 -11.89 20.64 -19.21
C SER A 167 -12.30 20.10 -17.83
N GLY A 168 -11.37 20.17 -16.87
CA GLY A 168 -11.58 19.90 -15.45
C GLY A 168 -10.94 18.61 -14.91
N MET A 169 -10.44 17.70 -15.75
CA MET A 169 -9.74 16.50 -15.28
C MET A 169 -8.26 16.78 -15.02
N THR A 170 -7.74 16.22 -13.93
CA THR A 170 -6.38 16.48 -13.45
C THR A 170 -5.48 15.23 -13.50
N GLY A 171 -5.96 14.10 -14.04
CA GLY A 171 -5.21 12.84 -14.17
C GLY A 171 -6.01 11.59 -13.79
N ALA A 172 -5.36 10.62 -13.15
CA ALA A 172 -5.94 9.33 -12.76
C ALA A 172 -5.88 9.08 -11.25
N LEU A 173 -6.80 8.28 -10.74
CA LEU A 173 -6.86 7.80 -9.36
C LEU A 173 -6.92 6.28 -9.36
N ALA A 174 -5.97 5.62 -8.70
CA ALA A 174 -6.00 4.18 -8.47
C ALA A 174 -6.46 3.87 -7.05
N LEU A 175 -7.52 3.07 -6.92
CA LEU A 175 -7.96 2.46 -5.67
C LEU A 175 -7.37 1.04 -5.60
N ALA A 176 -6.46 0.82 -4.67
CA ALA A 176 -5.65 -0.39 -4.57
C ALA A 176 -5.65 -0.94 -3.14
N VAL A 177 -5.13 -2.16 -2.97
CA VAL A 177 -4.98 -2.80 -1.67
C VAL A 177 -3.50 -2.91 -1.31
N CYS A 178 -3.16 -2.65 -0.05
CA CYS A 178 -1.81 -2.90 0.47
C CYS A 178 -1.49 -4.39 0.37
N ARG A 179 -0.28 -4.75 -0.08
CA ARG A 179 0.11 -6.13 -0.40
C ARG A 179 -0.73 -6.74 -1.54
N GLY A 180 -1.39 -5.87 -2.31
CA GLY A 180 -1.94 -6.20 -3.61
C GLY A 180 -0.84 -6.17 -4.67
N LYS A 181 -1.20 -6.49 -5.91
CA LYS A 181 -0.26 -6.55 -7.03
C LYS A 181 0.29 -5.17 -7.35
N ILE A 182 -0.52 -4.13 -7.17
CA ILE A 182 -0.10 -2.74 -7.38
C ILE A 182 1.03 -2.33 -6.43
N SER A 183 1.09 -2.93 -5.23
CA SER A 183 2.12 -2.62 -4.24
C SER A 183 3.40 -3.45 -4.37
N GLU A 184 3.45 -4.41 -5.31
CA GLU A 184 4.59 -5.31 -5.49
C GLU A 184 5.05 -5.32 -6.96
N GLY A 185 6.28 -4.87 -7.23
CA GLY A 185 6.92 -5.03 -8.53
C GLY A 185 6.59 -3.99 -9.60
N LEU A 186 5.72 -3.00 -9.31
CA LEU A 186 5.47 -1.85 -10.18
C LEU A 186 6.19 -0.60 -9.67
N ASP A 187 6.80 0.12 -10.61
CA ASP A 187 7.43 1.42 -10.36
C ASP A 187 6.53 2.52 -10.93
N PHE A 188 6.08 3.43 -10.06
CA PHE A 188 5.29 4.60 -10.45
C PHE A 188 6.19 5.84 -10.42
N ALA A 189 6.89 6.06 -11.53
CA ALA A 189 7.79 7.20 -11.65
C ALA A 189 7.02 8.52 -11.84
N ASP A 190 7.46 9.55 -11.11
CA ASP A 190 7.03 10.94 -11.28
C ASP A 190 5.51 11.15 -11.36
N ASP A 191 4.99 11.54 -12.53
CA ASP A 191 3.58 11.88 -12.74
C ASP A 191 2.64 10.68 -12.52
N TYR A 192 3.12 9.45 -12.57
CA TYR A 192 2.27 8.27 -12.35
C TYR A 192 1.86 8.09 -10.87
N ALA A 193 2.57 8.71 -9.92
CA ALA A 193 2.21 8.69 -8.50
C ALA A 193 2.65 9.98 -7.77
N ARG A 194 2.01 11.11 -8.09
CA ARG A 194 2.27 12.39 -7.44
C ARG A 194 1.82 12.45 -5.98
N LEU A 195 0.83 11.64 -5.61
CA LEU A 195 0.34 11.48 -4.24
C LEU A 195 0.02 10.01 -3.97
N VAL A 196 0.46 9.54 -2.80
CA VAL A 196 0.09 8.23 -2.25
C VAL A 196 -0.66 8.45 -0.94
N ILE A 197 -1.85 7.89 -0.85
CA ILE A 197 -2.70 7.89 0.36
C ILE A 197 -2.78 6.46 0.86
N ALA A 198 -2.38 6.23 2.11
CA ALA A 198 -2.60 4.96 2.79
C ALA A 198 -3.74 5.12 3.81
N VAL A 199 -4.85 4.40 3.59
CA VAL A 199 -6.02 4.45 4.47
C VAL A 199 -5.80 3.48 5.63
N GLY A 200 -5.43 4.02 6.79
CA GLY A 200 -5.13 3.22 7.97
C GLY A 200 -3.75 2.58 7.92
N ILE A 201 -3.54 1.58 8.77
CA ILE A 201 -2.28 0.83 8.86
C ILE A 201 -2.54 -0.58 8.32
N PRO A 202 -1.76 -1.06 7.33
CA PRO A 202 -1.95 -2.38 6.74
C PRO A 202 -1.44 -3.47 7.68
N PHE A 203 -2.22 -3.76 8.73
CA PHE A 203 -1.94 -4.86 9.63
C PHE A 203 -2.30 -6.20 8.98
N PRO A 204 -1.48 -7.26 9.19
CA PRO A 204 -1.87 -8.62 8.85
C PRO A 204 -3.19 -9.00 9.53
N ALA A 205 -4.00 -9.82 8.87
CA ALA A 205 -5.25 -10.29 9.45
C ALA A 205 -4.96 -11.21 10.66
N VAL A 206 -5.20 -10.71 11.88
CA VAL A 206 -4.94 -11.46 13.13
C VAL A 206 -5.73 -12.77 13.27
N LYS A 207 -6.82 -12.93 12.50
CA LYS A 207 -7.62 -14.16 12.45
C LYS A 207 -7.10 -15.18 11.43
N ASP A 208 -6.12 -14.81 10.61
CA ASP A 208 -5.46 -15.74 9.71
C ASP A 208 -4.68 -16.76 10.56
N PRO A 209 -4.91 -18.08 10.38
CA PRO A 209 -4.19 -19.12 11.10
C PRO A 209 -2.67 -18.97 10.99
N GLN A 210 -2.14 -18.59 9.83
CA GLN A 210 -0.70 -18.42 9.63
C GLN A 210 -0.14 -17.25 10.45
N VAL A 211 -0.87 -16.13 10.48
CA VAL A 211 -0.50 -14.96 11.30
C VAL A 211 -0.55 -15.32 12.79
N CYS A 212 -1.59 -16.03 13.22
CA CYS A 212 -1.75 -16.48 14.61
C CYS A 212 -0.61 -17.43 15.03
N CYS A 213 -0.29 -18.42 14.19
CA CYS A 213 0.83 -19.33 14.41
C CYS A 213 2.17 -18.59 14.47
N SER A 214 2.41 -17.63 13.57
CA SER A 214 3.63 -16.81 13.56
C SER A 214 3.77 -16.00 14.85
N LEU A 215 2.71 -15.29 15.27
CA LEU A 215 2.69 -14.52 16.53
C LEU A 215 2.95 -15.39 17.76
N THR A 216 2.43 -16.61 17.76
CA THR A 216 2.66 -17.57 18.86
C THR A 216 4.12 -18.03 18.88
N SER A 217 4.70 -18.32 17.72
CA SER A 217 6.12 -18.69 17.58
C SER A 217 7.05 -17.57 18.08
N TYR A 218 6.81 -16.33 17.69
CA TYR A 218 7.63 -15.19 18.13
C TYR A 218 7.59 -14.97 19.64
N ARG A 219 6.44 -15.19 20.27
CA ARG A 219 6.32 -15.09 21.73
C ARG A 219 7.11 -16.17 22.47
N GLN A 220 7.36 -17.32 21.85
CA GLN A 220 8.16 -18.39 22.45
C GLN A 220 9.68 -18.18 22.27
N ILE A 221 10.10 -17.34 21.33
CA ILE A 221 11.52 -17.04 21.06
C ILE A 221 12.04 -15.92 21.97
N LEU A 222 11.14 -15.05 22.47
CA LEU A 222 11.47 -13.89 23.30
C LEU A 222 11.50 -14.19 24.82
N TYR A 223 11.32 -15.45 25.23
CA TYR A 223 11.46 -15.94 26.62
C TYR A 223 12.33 -17.20 26.63
#